data_AF-K2RES6-F1
#
_entry.id   AF-K2RES6-F1
#
_cell.length_a   1.000
_cell.length_b   1.000
_cell.length_c   1.000
_cell.angle_alpha   90.00
_cell.angle_beta   90.00
_cell.angle_gamma   90.00
#
_symmetry.space_group_name_H-M   'P 1'
#
loop_
_entity.id
_entity.type
_entity.pdbx_description
1 polymer ?
#
loop_
_entity_poly.entity_id
_entity_poly.type
_entity_poly.pdbx_seq_one_letter_code
_entity_poly.pdbx_strand_id
1 'polypeptide(L)'
;MLAKLRLPVVPNSQFHQTYRVMDLLISALNNIRREMTFFEITATKFGLQMSDEPPNHITRAYLDLFMSSTSSGASLLEGMVVLWATEHCYRTAWSYASSFTPTLSTPSNEPHIVALHQQLIPNWTSAPFSKFVDACRSLVDELANTTTSPNGKEEMMRCEQLFEHVCWLEERFWPDVDGMGEEDESARLATHGTHHSASAAAHTHPTHTMTGAGMGGSSTPGIGMSGGMSSGMGAGMAGMETPSRESGGSFSGALNGIAEAANGTPGS
;
A
#
# COMPACT_ATOMS: atom_id res chain seq x y z
N MET A 1 2.02 17.14 -13.61
CA MET A 1 2.73 18.14 -12.79
C MET A 1 3.89 18.82 -13.51
N LEU A 2 4.95 18.11 -13.95
CA LEU A 2 6.17 18.72 -14.54
C LEU A 2 5.92 19.86 -15.55
N ALA A 3 4.95 19.71 -16.47
CA ALA A 3 4.59 20.73 -17.46
C ALA A 3 4.05 22.07 -16.87
N LYS A 4 3.76 22.14 -15.57
CA LYS A 4 3.37 23.37 -14.86
C LYS A 4 4.58 24.19 -14.39
N LEU A 5 5.78 23.61 -14.35
CA LEU A 5 6.97 24.28 -13.82
C LEU A 5 7.50 25.32 -14.82
N ARG A 6 7.79 26.52 -14.31
CA ARG A 6 8.50 27.58 -15.04
C ARG A 6 9.84 27.81 -14.36
N LEU A 7 10.91 27.28 -14.94
CA LEU A 7 12.25 27.40 -14.38
C LEU A 7 12.79 28.83 -14.57
N PRO A 8 13.13 29.56 -13.49
CA PRO A 8 13.71 30.89 -13.61
C PRO A 8 15.22 30.82 -13.88
N VAL A 9 15.75 31.81 -14.58
CA VAL A 9 17.20 31.96 -14.78
C VAL A 9 17.81 32.56 -13.52
N VAL A 10 18.38 31.72 -12.66
CA VAL A 10 19.00 32.11 -11.38
C VAL A 10 20.37 31.45 -11.21
N PRO A 11 21.34 32.11 -10.54
CA PRO A 11 22.56 31.44 -10.08
C PRO A 11 22.22 30.39 -9.03
N ASN A 12 23.03 29.33 -8.93
CA ASN A 12 22.87 28.23 -7.97
C ASN A 12 21.48 27.56 -8.01
N SER A 13 20.97 27.31 -9.22
CA SER A 13 19.63 26.76 -9.48
C SER A 13 19.25 25.53 -8.67
N GLN A 14 20.22 24.67 -8.30
CA GLN A 14 20.01 23.48 -7.45
C GLN A 14 19.34 23.77 -6.10
N PHE A 15 19.49 24.97 -5.54
CA PHE A 15 18.84 25.37 -4.29
C PHE A 15 17.47 26.04 -4.52
N HIS A 16 17.13 26.39 -5.75
CA HIS A 16 15.89 27.08 -6.06
C HIS A 16 14.70 26.11 -6.04
N GLN A 17 13.67 26.44 -5.26
CA GLN A 17 12.46 25.63 -5.03
C GLN A 17 11.94 24.91 -6.28
N THR A 18 11.74 25.63 -7.38
CA THR A 18 11.21 25.06 -8.65
C THR A 18 12.08 23.97 -9.27
N TYR A 19 13.41 24.04 -9.12
CA TYR A 19 14.32 22.99 -9.59
C TYR A 19 14.24 21.77 -8.67
N ARG A 20 14.25 21.97 -7.35
CA ARG A 20 14.07 20.87 -6.37
C ARG A 20 12.74 20.13 -6.56
N VAL A 21 11.65 20.84 -6.87
CA VAL A 21 10.36 20.24 -7.26
C VAL A 21 10.45 19.46 -8.58
N MET A 22 11.16 19.98 -9.58
CA MET A 22 11.40 19.26 -10.84
C MET A 22 12.14 17.93 -10.59
N ASP A 23 13.23 17.97 -9.84
CA ASP A 23 14.07 16.82 -9.55
C ASP A 23 13.34 15.77 -8.70
N LEU A 24 12.51 16.20 -7.75
CA LEU A 24 11.61 15.31 -7.00
C LEU A 24 10.57 14.64 -7.92
N LEU A 25 9.92 15.38 -8.81
CA LEU A 25 8.92 14.83 -9.73
C LEU A 25 9.54 13.86 -10.75
N ILE A 26 10.77 14.12 -11.20
CA ILE A 26 11.56 13.16 -12.00
C ILE A 26 11.88 11.90 -11.18
N SER A 27 12.25 12.08 -9.91
CA SER A 27 12.52 10.97 -8.99
C SER A 27 11.29 10.11 -8.74
N ALA A 28 10.10 10.72 -8.56
CA ALA A 28 8.83 10.01 -8.43
C ALA A 28 8.52 9.15 -9.66
N LEU A 29 8.66 9.69 -10.89
CA LEU A 29 8.49 8.92 -12.13
C LEU A 29 9.49 7.75 -12.23
N ASN A 30 10.73 7.94 -11.79
CA ASN A 30 11.74 6.88 -11.71
C ASN A 30 11.46 5.87 -10.60
N ASN A 31 10.70 6.21 -9.55
CA ASN A 31 10.21 5.26 -8.55
C ASN A 31 9.14 4.38 -9.19
N ILE A 32 8.05 4.97 -9.72
CA ILE A 32 6.95 4.23 -10.36
C ILE A 32 7.43 3.28 -11.46
N ARG A 33 8.37 3.71 -12.30
CA ARG A 33 8.96 2.85 -13.34
C ARG A 33 9.70 1.63 -12.75
N ARG A 34 10.38 1.80 -11.61
CA ARG A 34 11.05 0.69 -10.91
C ARG A 34 10.06 -0.21 -10.18
N GLU A 35 9.01 0.36 -9.61
CA GLU A 35 7.95 -0.39 -8.92
C GLU A 35 7.19 -1.31 -9.88
N MET A 36 6.88 -0.87 -11.10
CA MET A 36 6.29 -1.72 -12.15
C MET A 36 7.13 -2.99 -12.38
N THR A 37 8.45 -2.85 -12.57
CA THR A 37 9.36 -4.01 -12.70
C THR A 37 9.51 -4.81 -11.40
N PHE A 38 9.43 -4.17 -10.23
CA PHE A 38 9.43 -4.86 -8.93
C PHE A 38 8.21 -5.76 -8.75
N PHE A 39 7.02 -5.32 -9.15
CA PHE A 39 5.80 -6.14 -9.13
C PHE A 39 5.93 -7.34 -10.07
N GLU A 40 6.39 -7.15 -11.31
CA GLU A 40 6.63 -8.25 -12.28
C GLU A 40 7.61 -9.30 -11.73
N ILE A 41 8.74 -8.85 -11.17
CA ILE A 41 9.77 -9.73 -10.58
C ILE A 41 9.21 -10.46 -9.35
N THR A 42 8.47 -9.76 -8.48
CA THR A 42 7.87 -10.35 -7.26
C THR A 42 6.81 -11.39 -7.62
N ALA A 43 5.90 -11.07 -8.54
CA ALA A 43 4.90 -12.00 -9.03
C ALA A 43 5.55 -13.26 -9.62
N THR A 44 6.56 -13.09 -10.49
CA THR A 44 7.31 -14.22 -11.08
C THR A 44 8.01 -15.06 -10.01
N LYS A 45 8.69 -14.42 -9.05
CA LYS A 45 9.50 -15.10 -8.01
C LYS A 45 8.64 -15.94 -7.05
N PHE A 46 7.43 -15.48 -6.73
CA PHE A 46 6.53 -16.15 -5.79
C PHE A 46 5.34 -16.84 -6.46
N GLY A 47 5.29 -16.90 -7.80
CA GLY A 47 4.21 -17.55 -8.55
C GLY A 47 2.84 -16.87 -8.43
N LEU A 48 2.82 -15.57 -8.10
CA LEU A 48 1.58 -14.81 -7.94
C LEU A 48 0.98 -14.50 -9.32
N GLN A 49 -0.34 -14.57 -9.44
CA GLN A 49 -1.05 -14.08 -10.62
C GLN A 49 -1.28 -12.58 -10.49
N MET A 50 -0.96 -11.82 -11.53
CA MET A 50 -1.44 -10.43 -11.65
C MET A 50 -2.83 -10.47 -12.31
N SER A 51 -3.76 -9.68 -11.80
CA SER A 51 -5.14 -9.66 -12.33
C SER A 51 -5.21 -8.83 -13.62
N ASP A 52 -5.86 -9.40 -14.64
CA ASP A 52 -6.28 -8.68 -15.86
C ASP A 52 -7.65 -8.00 -15.69
N GLU A 53 -8.22 -8.01 -14.47
CA GLU A 53 -9.52 -7.38 -14.19
C GLU A 53 -9.46 -5.85 -14.36
N PRO A 54 -10.48 -5.21 -14.96
CA PRO A 54 -10.57 -3.76 -14.99
C PRO A 54 -10.53 -3.15 -13.58
N PRO A 55 -9.92 -1.95 -13.40
CA PRO A 55 -9.88 -1.29 -12.10
C PRO A 55 -11.26 -1.16 -11.44
N ASN A 56 -11.35 -1.48 -10.15
CA ASN A 56 -12.56 -1.33 -9.35
C ASN A 56 -12.93 0.18 -9.18
N HIS A 57 -14.08 0.45 -8.58
CA HIS A 57 -14.61 1.82 -8.48
C HIS A 57 -13.73 2.75 -7.61
N ILE A 58 -13.09 2.23 -6.54
CA ILE A 58 -12.16 3.00 -5.71
C ILE A 58 -10.88 3.32 -6.49
N THR A 59 -10.29 2.33 -7.17
CA THR A 59 -9.11 2.54 -8.01
C THR A 59 -9.38 3.55 -9.13
N ARG A 60 -10.59 3.54 -9.73
CA ARG A 60 -11.00 4.57 -10.71
C ARG A 60 -11.10 5.95 -10.09
N ALA A 61 -11.74 6.09 -8.94
CA ALA A 61 -11.82 7.37 -8.23
C ALA A 61 -10.42 7.91 -7.87
N TYR A 62 -9.48 7.02 -7.55
CA TYR A 62 -8.08 7.37 -7.33
C TYR A 62 -7.38 7.89 -8.61
N LEU A 63 -7.61 7.24 -9.76
CA LEU A 63 -7.13 7.74 -11.05
C LEU A 63 -7.73 9.11 -11.40
N ASP A 64 -9.03 9.31 -11.15
CA ASP A 64 -9.71 10.60 -11.36
C ASP A 64 -9.18 11.70 -10.42
N LEU A 65 -8.78 11.37 -9.19
CA LEU A 65 -8.09 12.28 -8.27
C LEU A 65 -6.71 12.70 -8.82
N PHE A 66 -5.90 11.78 -9.32
CA PHE A 66 -4.61 12.12 -9.96
C PHE A 66 -4.79 12.96 -11.24
N MET A 67 -5.82 12.68 -12.05
CA MET A 67 -6.11 13.44 -13.26
C MET A 67 -6.62 14.86 -12.94
N SER A 68 -7.49 15.02 -11.95
CA SER A 68 -8.05 16.31 -11.55
C SER A 68 -7.01 17.21 -10.87
N SER A 69 -6.25 16.68 -9.89
CA SER A 69 -5.17 17.41 -9.19
C SER A 69 -3.99 17.81 -10.08
N THR A 70 -3.87 17.22 -11.27
CA THR A 70 -2.83 17.58 -12.25
C THR A 70 -3.36 18.33 -13.48
N SER A 71 -4.68 18.53 -13.56
CA SER A 71 -5.40 19.27 -14.62
C SER A 71 -4.91 20.72 -14.78
N SER A 72 -5.26 21.39 -15.88
CA SER A 72 -4.86 22.79 -16.13
C SER A 72 -5.34 23.77 -15.06
N GLY A 73 -6.51 23.53 -14.44
CA GLY A 73 -7.09 24.38 -13.41
C GLY A 73 -6.52 24.19 -12.00
N ALA A 74 -5.94 23.02 -11.69
CA ALA A 74 -5.25 22.78 -10.44
C ALA A 74 -3.91 23.53 -10.37
N SER A 75 -3.47 23.90 -9.17
CA SER A 75 -2.18 24.53 -8.92
C SER A 75 -1.04 23.50 -8.93
N LEU A 76 0.20 23.96 -8.71
CA LEU A 76 1.32 23.05 -8.45
C LEU A 76 1.23 22.44 -7.04
N LEU A 77 0.81 23.24 -6.04
CA LEU A 77 0.68 22.81 -4.65
C LEU A 77 -0.37 21.72 -4.50
N GLU A 78 -1.54 21.85 -5.15
CA GLU A 78 -2.61 20.83 -5.14
C GLU A 78 -2.09 19.45 -5.59
N GLY A 79 -1.35 19.38 -6.70
CA GLY A 79 -0.76 18.12 -7.19
C GLY A 79 0.36 17.59 -6.29
N MET A 80 1.16 18.48 -5.69
CA MET A 80 2.23 18.10 -4.74
C MET A 80 1.67 17.58 -3.42
N VAL A 81 0.55 18.15 -2.94
CA VAL A 81 -0.17 17.68 -1.75
C VAL A 81 -0.74 16.29 -1.98
N VAL A 82 -1.37 16.02 -3.13
CA VAL A 82 -1.81 14.67 -3.49
C VAL A 82 -0.62 13.71 -3.49
N LEU A 83 0.45 14.00 -4.23
CA LEU A 83 1.65 13.14 -4.26
C LEU A 83 2.22 12.86 -2.87
N TRP A 84 2.37 13.87 -2.02
CA TRP A 84 2.85 13.66 -0.66
C TRP A 84 1.89 12.80 0.18
N ALA A 85 0.59 13.08 0.09
CA ALA A 85 -0.43 12.42 0.91
C ALA A 85 -0.52 10.92 0.60
N THR A 86 -0.53 10.53 -0.69
CA THR A 86 -0.60 9.11 -1.09
C THR A 86 0.62 8.34 -0.59
N GLU A 87 1.81 8.90 -0.80
CA GLU A 87 3.08 8.30 -0.38
C GLU A 87 3.21 8.25 1.16
N HIS A 88 2.64 9.23 1.86
CA HIS A 88 2.56 9.26 3.32
C HIS A 88 1.62 8.19 3.89
N CYS A 89 0.44 8.00 3.29
CA CYS A 89 -0.49 6.94 3.65
C CYS A 89 0.14 5.56 3.44
N TYR A 90 0.74 5.30 2.27
CA TYR A 90 1.49 4.08 1.99
C TYR A 90 2.60 3.84 3.03
N ARG A 91 3.49 4.81 3.26
CA ARG A 91 4.58 4.66 4.26
C ARG A 91 4.03 4.31 5.64
N THR A 92 2.93 4.94 6.05
CA THR A 92 2.34 4.77 7.38
C THR A 92 1.70 3.39 7.53
N ALA A 93 0.91 2.95 6.53
CA ALA A 93 0.32 1.61 6.50
C ALA A 93 1.39 0.51 6.52
N TRP A 94 2.41 0.61 5.66
CA TRP A 94 3.50 -0.36 5.60
C TRP A 94 4.37 -0.36 6.85
N SER A 95 4.61 0.81 7.46
CA SER A 95 5.32 0.90 8.75
C SER A 95 4.53 0.24 9.88
N TYR A 96 3.21 0.45 9.92
CA TYR A 96 2.33 -0.23 10.88
C TYR A 96 2.35 -1.75 10.67
N ALA A 97 2.18 -2.24 9.44
CA ALA A 97 2.28 -3.67 9.10
C ALA A 97 3.64 -4.27 9.52
N SER A 98 4.75 -3.54 9.34
CA SER A 98 6.08 -4.00 9.73
C SER A 98 6.22 -4.29 11.24
N SER A 99 5.48 -3.55 12.09
CA SER A 99 5.51 -3.72 13.55
C SER A 99 5.01 -5.08 14.03
N PHE A 100 4.23 -5.79 13.20
CA PHE A 100 3.75 -7.14 13.49
C PHE A 100 4.72 -8.25 13.05
N THR A 101 5.70 -7.94 12.19
CA THR A 101 6.69 -8.93 11.70
C THR A 101 7.37 -9.74 12.84
N PRO A 102 7.74 -9.15 14.00
CA PRO A 102 8.34 -9.91 15.11
C PRO A 102 7.37 -10.86 15.85
N THR A 103 6.05 -10.71 15.68
CA THR A 103 5.04 -11.50 16.39
C THR A 103 4.61 -12.77 15.65
N LEU A 104 4.97 -12.87 14.36
CA LEU A 104 4.68 -14.02 13.51
C LEU A 104 5.54 -15.22 13.90
N SER A 105 5.01 -16.00 14.84
CA SER A 105 5.71 -17.11 15.51
C SER A 105 5.94 -18.33 14.61
N THR A 106 5.32 -18.37 13.43
CA THR A 106 5.49 -19.42 12.42
C THR A 106 5.54 -18.77 11.03
N PRO A 107 6.59 -19.00 10.23
CA PRO A 107 6.60 -18.57 8.83
C PRO A 107 5.46 -19.24 8.05
N SER A 108 4.64 -18.45 7.38
CA SER A 108 3.67 -19.01 6.42
C SER A 108 4.40 -19.60 5.21
N ASN A 109 3.85 -20.67 4.64
CA ASN A 109 4.29 -21.24 3.38
C ASN A 109 3.50 -20.69 2.17
N GLU A 110 2.50 -19.83 2.41
CA GLU A 110 1.66 -19.27 1.36
C GLU A 110 2.44 -18.20 0.59
N PRO A 111 2.60 -18.32 -0.74
CA PRO A 111 3.55 -17.48 -1.48
C PRO A 111 3.27 -15.98 -1.39
N HIS A 112 2.00 -15.58 -1.27
CA HIS A 112 1.61 -14.18 -1.13
C HIS A 112 2.02 -13.61 0.24
N ILE A 113 1.87 -14.36 1.33
CA ILE A 113 2.36 -13.96 2.67
C ILE A 113 3.90 -13.92 2.69
N VAL A 114 4.58 -14.88 2.05
CA VAL A 114 6.04 -14.84 1.95
C VAL A 114 6.52 -13.62 1.15
N ALA A 115 5.85 -13.29 0.04
CA ALA A 115 6.14 -12.09 -0.75
C ALA A 115 5.91 -10.80 0.05
N LEU A 116 4.82 -10.74 0.83
CA LEU A 116 4.46 -9.62 1.71
C LEU A 116 5.62 -9.27 2.66
N HIS A 117 6.12 -10.25 3.40
CA HIS A 117 7.20 -10.04 4.38
C HIS A 117 8.58 -9.89 3.76
N GLN A 118 8.87 -10.61 2.67
CA GLN A 118 10.22 -10.58 2.09
C GLN A 118 10.46 -9.45 1.09
N GLN A 119 9.42 -8.89 0.46
CA GLN A 119 9.57 -7.88 -0.60
C GLN A 119 8.76 -6.61 -0.33
N LEU A 120 7.44 -6.73 -0.10
CA LEU A 120 6.54 -5.56 -0.03
C LEU A 120 6.83 -4.69 1.19
N ILE A 121 6.79 -5.26 2.41
CA ILE A 121 7.08 -4.52 3.64
C ILE A 121 8.47 -3.86 3.56
N PRO A 122 9.59 -4.56 3.26
CA PRO A 122 10.91 -3.93 3.16
C PRO A 122 11.05 -2.83 2.10
N ASN A 123 10.23 -2.83 1.04
CA ASN A 123 10.25 -1.79 0.00
C ASN A 123 9.75 -0.45 0.58
N TRP A 124 8.52 -0.44 1.10
CA TRP A 124 7.85 0.79 1.57
C TRP A 124 8.15 1.16 3.04
N THR A 125 8.87 0.33 3.81
CA THR A 125 9.48 0.75 5.08
C THR A 125 10.97 1.05 4.99
N SER A 126 11.53 1.10 3.79
CA SER A 126 12.94 1.42 3.58
C SER A 126 13.27 2.86 4.01
N ALA A 127 14.48 3.07 4.54
CA ALA A 127 15.03 4.41 4.76
C ALA A 127 15.07 5.25 3.46
N PRO A 128 15.53 4.71 2.31
CA PRO A 128 15.22 5.18 0.96
C PRO A 128 13.84 5.80 0.72
N PHE A 129 12.77 5.02 0.83
CA PHE A 129 11.39 5.49 0.58
C PHE A 129 11.00 6.54 1.60
N SER A 130 11.35 6.33 2.88
CA SER A 130 11.10 7.29 3.96
C SER A 130 11.67 8.68 3.65
N LYS A 131 12.93 8.76 3.21
CA LYS A 131 13.59 10.02 2.79
C LYS A 131 12.88 10.69 1.61
N PHE A 132 12.34 9.92 0.67
CA PHE A 132 11.56 10.45 -0.46
C PHE A 132 10.23 11.05 0.01
N VAL A 133 9.49 10.38 0.91
CA VAL A 133 8.27 10.93 1.52
C VAL A 133 8.55 12.21 2.32
N ASP A 134 9.65 12.23 3.08
CA ASP A 134 10.05 13.42 3.85
C ASP A 134 10.47 14.59 2.93
N ALA A 135 11.10 14.31 1.78
CA ALA A 135 11.39 15.31 0.76
C ALA A 135 10.10 15.86 0.08
N CYS A 136 9.12 14.99 -0.18
CA CYS A 136 7.80 15.41 -0.67
C CYS A 136 7.14 16.37 0.32
N ARG A 137 7.14 16.01 1.61
CA ARG A 137 6.62 16.85 2.69
C ARG A 137 7.32 18.20 2.73
N SER A 138 8.66 18.21 2.77
CA SER A 138 9.43 19.46 2.86
C SER A 138 9.12 20.42 1.72
N LEU A 139 8.91 19.92 0.49
CA LEU A 139 8.58 20.78 -0.65
C LEU A 139 7.11 21.21 -0.68
N VAL A 140 6.18 20.41 -0.16
CA VAL A 140 4.79 20.83 0.09
C VAL A 140 4.75 21.95 1.13
N ASP A 141 5.41 21.76 2.28
CA ASP A 141 5.52 22.75 3.35
C ASP A 141 6.17 24.05 2.82
N GLU A 142 7.25 23.95 2.03
CA GLU A 142 7.91 25.12 1.42
C GLU A 142 7.00 25.84 0.42
N LEU A 143 6.27 25.11 -0.44
CA LEU A 143 5.33 25.71 -1.43
C LEU A 143 4.14 26.38 -0.73
N ALA A 144 3.58 25.76 0.29
CA ALA A 144 2.51 26.33 1.11
C ALA A 144 2.92 27.65 1.76
N ASN A 145 4.17 27.74 2.24
CA ASN A 145 4.70 28.95 2.87
C ASN A 145 5.14 30.04 1.87
N THR A 146 5.51 29.70 0.63
CA THR A 146 5.87 30.69 -0.40
C THR A 146 4.67 31.19 -1.23
N THR A 147 3.49 30.59 -1.09
CA THR A 147 2.25 31.07 -1.73
C THR A 147 1.84 32.45 -1.19
N THR A 148 2.24 33.48 -1.93
CA THR A 148 1.86 34.89 -1.73
C THR A 148 0.64 35.29 -2.59
N SER A 149 -0.07 34.30 -3.15
CA SER A 149 -1.26 34.50 -3.99
C SER A 149 -2.37 35.22 -3.21
N PRO A 150 -3.07 36.21 -3.81
CA PRO A 150 -4.29 36.80 -3.22
C PRO A 150 -5.36 35.76 -2.85
N ASN A 151 -5.38 34.63 -3.56
CA ASN A 151 -6.29 33.51 -3.34
C ASN A 151 -5.64 32.36 -2.54
N GLY A 152 -4.50 32.60 -1.86
CA GLY A 152 -3.76 31.56 -1.13
C GLY A 152 -4.60 30.81 -0.08
N LYS A 153 -5.59 31.48 0.52
CA LYS A 153 -6.58 30.82 1.41
C LYS A 153 -7.46 29.81 0.66
N GLU A 154 -7.92 30.14 -0.54
CA GLU A 154 -8.76 29.25 -1.37
C GLU A 154 -7.95 28.08 -1.93
N GLU A 155 -6.68 28.31 -2.28
CA GLU A 155 -5.75 27.25 -2.63
C GLU A 155 -5.50 26.31 -1.44
N MET A 156 -5.29 26.84 -0.24
CA MET A 156 -5.09 26.03 0.96
C MET A 156 -6.32 25.19 1.33
N MET A 157 -7.54 25.76 1.26
CA MET A 157 -8.77 25.00 1.49
C MET A 157 -8.96 23.87 0.46
N ARG A 158 -8.56 24.07 -0.81
CA ARG A 158 -8.58 22.99 -1.82
C ARG A 158 -7.51 21.92 -1.55
N CYS A 159 -6.34 22.32 -1.06
CA CYS A 159 -5.30 21.36 -0.65
C CYS A 159 -5.75 20.50 0.54
N GLU A 160 -6.42 21.09 1.53
CA GLU A 160 -7.03 20.40 2.66
C GLU A 160 -8.10 19.39 2.20
N GLN A 161 -9.02 19.81 1.32
CA GLN A 161 -10.02 18.92 0.70
C GLN A 161 -9.40 17.78 -0.11
N LEU A 162 -8.30 18.02 -0.82
CA LEU A 162 -7.57 16.97 -1.54
C LEU A 162 -6.91 15.98 -0.57
N PHE A 163 -6.36 16.44 0.54
CA PHE A 163 -5.80 15.56 1.58
C PHE A 163 -6.89 14.70 2.23
N GLU A 164 -8.02 15.29 2.63
CA GLU A 164 -9.19 14.54 3.14
C GLU A 164 -9.66 13.47 2.14
N HIS A 165 -9.71 13.80 0.85
CA HIS A 165 -10.12 12.88 -0.20
C HIS A 165 -9.10 11.75 -0.42
N VAL A 166 -7.79 12.01 -0.31
CA VAL A 166 -6.77 10.94 -0.29
C VAL A 166 -7.01 10.00 0.88
N CYS A 167 -7.20 10.51 2.10
CA CYS A 167 -7.48 9.66 3.27
C CYS A 167 -8.75 8.83 3.11
N TRP A 168 -9.82 9.40 2.53
CA TRP A 168 -11.07 8.71 2.25
C TRP A 168 -10.92 7.59 1.21
N LEU A 169 -10.09 7.79 0.17
CA LEU A 169 -9.80 6.76 -0.82
C LEU A 169 -8.90 5.66 -0.26
N GLU A 170 -7.85 6.02 0.47
CA GLU A 170 -6.92 5.09 1.12
C GLU A 170 -7.65 4.14 2.09
N GLU A 171 -8.56 4.66 2.93
CA GLU A 171 -9.42 3.85 3.82
C GLU A 171 -10.17 2.74 3.06
N ARG A 172 -10.63 3.02 1.83
CA ARG A 172 -11.46 2.12 1.00
C ARG A 172 -10.67 1.28 0.01
N PHE A 173 -9.41 1.65 -0.23
CA PHE A 173 -8.50 0.92 -1.11
C PHE A 173 -8.08 -0.41 -0.48
N TRP A 174 -7.89 -0.42 0.84
CA TRP A 174 -7.69 -1.64 1.60
C TRP A 174 -9.01 -2.43 1.71
N PRO A 175 -8.95 -3.78 1.70
CA PRO A 175 -10.13 -4.60 1.93
C PRO A 175 -10.61 -4.46 3.38
N ASP A 176 -11.90 -4.67 3.61
CA ASP A 176 -12.44 -4.77 4.96
C ASP A 176 -11.97 -6.09 5.57
N VAL A 177 -11.13 -5.99 6.61
CA VAL A 177 -10.57 -7.13 7.32
C VAL A 177 -11.41 -7.38 8.56
N ASP A 178 -12.18 -8.47 8.55
CA ASP A 178 -12.78 -8.96 9.79
C ASP A 178 -11.67 -9.40 10.76
N GLY A 179 -11.96 -9.50 12.06
CA GLY A 179 -10.93 -9.80 13.07
C GLY A 179 -10.21 -11.15 12.93
N MET A 180 -10.58 -11.98 11.96
CA MET A 180 -9.99 -13.28 11.64
C MET A 180 -9.15 -13.29 10.37
N GLY A 181 -9.22 -12.24 9.54
CA GLY A 181 -8.47 -12.16 8.29
C GLY A 181 -9.22 -12.71 7.06
N GLU A 182 -10.54 -12.87 7.14
CA GLU A 182 -11.37 -13.17 5.97
C GLU A 182 -11.85 -11.85 5.33
N GLU A 183 -11.84 -11.80 3.99
CA GLU A 183 -12.30 -10.64 3.21
C GLU A 183 -13.84 -10.60 3.18
N ASP A 184 -14.47 -9.69 3.93
CA ASP A 184 -15.93 -9.56 3.94
C ASP A 184 -16.46 -8.73 2.75
N GLU A 185 -16.45 -9.35 1.57
CA GLU A 185 -17.10 -8.84 0.35
C GLU A 185 -18.61 -8.55 0.54
N SER A 186 -19.27 -9.07 1.58
CA SER A 186 -20.71 -8.87 1.81
C SER A 186 -21.04 -7.55 2.49
N ALA A 187 -20.11 -6.97 3.28
CA ALA A 187 -20.35 -5.75 4.05
C ALA A 187 -20.71 -4.53 3.17
N ARG A 188 -20.12 -4.43 1.98
CA ARG A 188 -20.22 -3.25 1.09
C ARG A 188 -21.58 -3.12 0.39
N LEU A 189 -22.38 -4.19 0.31
CA LEU A 189 -23.73 -4.17 -0.27
C LEU A 189 -24.83 -3.78 0.74
N ALA A 190 -24.57 -3.92 2.05
CA ALA A 190 -25.59 -3.70 3.08
C ALA A 190 -25.85 -2.22 3.40
N THR A 191 -24.85 -1.35 3.27
CA THR A 191 -24.90 0.05 3.74
C THR A 191 -25.68 1.02 2.83
N HIS A 192 -26.09 0.61 1.63
CA HIS A 192 -26.91 1.43 0.71
C HIS A 192 -28.36 0.93 0.54
N GLY A 193 -28.81 -0.03 1.37
CA GLY A 193 -30.01 -0.84 1.09
C GLY A 193 -31.25 -0.70 1.99
N THR A 194 -31.39 0.29 2.89
CA THR A 194 -32.58 0.39 3.77
C THR A 194 -33.07 1.81 4.11
N HIS A 195 -33.53 2.55 3.09
CA HIS A 195 -34.44 3.68 3.30
C HIS A 195 -35.74 3.50 2.50
N HIS A 196 -36.67 2.68 2.99
CA HIS A 196 -38.09 2.83 2.65
C HIS A 196 -39.01 2.41 3.82
N SER A 197 -40.03 3.24 4.05
CA SER A 197 -40.91 3.21 5.22
C SER A 197 -41.85 2.01 5.26
N ALA A 198 -42.15 1.52 6.47
CA ALA A 198 -43.34 0.74 6.76
C ALA A 198 -44.07 1.34 7.97
N SER A 199 -45.37 1.57 7.82
CA SER A 199 -46.26 2.08 8.87
C SER A 199 -47.52 1.21 8.95
N ALA A 200 -47.95 0.91 10.19
CA ALA A 200 -49.14 0.13 10.55
C ALA A 200 -49.11 -1.37 10.12
N ALA A 201 -49.78 -2.31 10.79
CA ALA A 201 -50.70 -2.23 11.94
C ALA A 201 -50.52 -3.41 12.93
N ALA A 202 -51.26 -3.41 14.04
CA ALA A 202 -51.16 -4.39 15.13
C ALA A 202 -51.82 -5.76 14.82
N HIS A 203 -51.45 -6.82 15.57
CA HIS A 203 -52.34 -7.44 16.59
C HIS A 203 -51.77 -8.71 17.28
N THR A 204 -52.03 -8.81 18.60
CA THR A 204 -52.23 -10.02 19.45
C THR A 204 -51.11 -11.05 19.78
N HIS A 205 -50.87 -11.19 21.11
CA HIS A 205 -50.25 -12.27 21.90
C HIS A 205 -51.16 -13.55 22.02
N PRO A 206 -50.83 -14.60 22.82
CA PRO A 206 -49.60 -15.40 22.98
C PRO A 206 -49.89 -16.94 23.07
N THR A 207 -48.88 -17.83 23.24
CA THR A 207 -48.92 -18.99 24.20
C THR A 207 -47.60 -19.80 24.26
N HIS A 208 -47.34 -20.45 25.40
CA HIS A 208 -46.23 -21.39 25.65
C HIS A 208 -46.47 -22.82 25.11
N THR A 209 -45.41 -23.62 24.97
CA THR A 209 -45.31 -24.97 25.61
C THR A 209 -43.88 -25.55 25.54
N MET A 210 -43.57 -26.51 26.43
CA MET A 210 -42.29 -27.25 26.52
C MET A 210 -42.48 -28.76 26.26
N THR A 211 -41.35 -29.49 26.21
CA THR A 211 -41.12 -30.91 26.63
C THR A 211 -40.93 -31.99 25.55
N GLY A 212 -40.09 -33.01 25.89
CA GLY A 212 -39.77 -34.22 25.09
C GLY A 212 -38.40 -34.14 24.40
N ALA A 213 -37.27 -34.71 24.87
CA ALA A 213 -36.93 -35.94 25.61
C ALA A 213 -36.90 -37.24 24.77
N GLY A 214 -35.70 -37.85 24.66
CA GLY A 214 -35.39 -39.13 24.00
C GLY A 214 -33.90 -39.19 23.65
N MET A 215 -33.04 -39.88 24.43
CA MET A 215 -32.56 -41.26 24.18
C MET A 215 -32.05 -41.47 22.73
N GLY A 216 -30.83 -41.91 22.44
CA GLY A 216 -29.77 -42.49 23.27
C GLY A 216 -29.10 -43.64 22.48
N GLY A 217 -27.76 -43.78 22.48
CA GLY A 217 -27.11 -44.83 21.67
C GLY A 217 -25.60 -44.68 21.51
N SER A 218 -24.83 -45.16 22.49
CA SER A 218 -23.38 -45.40 22.38
C SER A 218 -23.07 -46.69 21.60
N SER A 219 -21.95 -46.75 20.85
CA SER A 219 -21.05 -47.94 20.75
C SER A 219 -19.86 -47.73 19.78
N THR A 220 -18.67 -47.48 20.33
CA THR A 220 -17.38 -48.05 19.87
C THR A 220 -17.13 -49.38 20.63
N PRO A 221 -16.06 -50.20 20.42
CA PRO A 221 -14.81 -49.99 19.65
C PRO A 221 -14.37 -51.17 18.73
N GLY A 222 -13.22 -51.05 18.07
CA GLY A 222 -12.52 -52.15 17.36
C GLY A 222 -11.05 -51.82 17.06
N ILE A 223 -10.15 -52.81 17.21
CA ILE A 223 -8.66 -52.67 17.22
C ILE A 223 -8.03 -53.39 16.01
N GLY A 224 -6.88 -52.92 15.48
CA GLY A 224 -6.13 -53.61 14.41
C GLY A 224 -4.65 -53.20 14.25
N MET A 225 -3.80 -54.13 13.82
CA MET A 225 -2.32 -54.15 13.92
C MET A 225 -1.70 -54.95 12.72
N SER A 226 -0.40 -54.92 12.35
CA SER A 226 0.83 -54.20 12.77
C SER A 226 1.98 -54.41 11.76
N GLY A 227 2.94 -53.47 11.67
CA GLY A 227 4.24 -53.64 11.00
C GLY A 227 4.32 -53.14 9.53
N GLY A 228 5.49 -52.85 8.95
CA GLY A 228 6.86 -52.75 9.51
C GLY A 228 7.95 -52.80 8.40
N MET A 229 9.12 -52.15 8.63
CA MET A 229 10.45 -52.37 7.98
C MET A 229 10.58 -52.32 6.42
N SER A 230 11.70 -51.95 5.77
CA SER A 230 12.98 -51.31 6.11
C SER A 230 13.79 -51.01 4.82
N SER A 231 14.88 -50.20 4.90
CA SER A 231 16.06 -50.13 3.97
C SER A 231 15.85 -49.73 2.48
N GLY A 232 16.79 -49.06 1.79
CA GLY A 232 18.08 -48.46 2.19
C GLY A 232 19.04 -48.24 0.99
N MET A 233 20.05 -47.38 1.15
CA MET A 233 21.20 -47.13 0.23
C MET A 233 20.87 -46.49 -1.15
N GLY A 234 21.76 -45.76 -1.83
CA GLY A 234 23.18 -45.46 -1.59
C GLY A 234 23.65 -44.16 -2.30
N ALA A 235 24.96 -43.90 -2.33
CA ALA A 235 25.53 -42.55 -2.47
C ALA A 235 26.21 -42.23 -3.82
N GLY A 236 26.36 -40.91 -4.08
CA GLY A 236 27.52 -40.31 -4.77
C GLY A 236 27.34 -39.94 -6.26
N MET A 237 27.63 -38.69 -6.61
CA MET A 237 28.87 -38.32 -7.33
C MET A 237 29.08 -36.79 -7.31
N ALA A 238 30.32 -36.35 -7.58
CA ALA A 238 30.79 -34.99 -7.37
C ALA A 238 30.52 -34.00 -8.52
N GLY A 239 30.59 -32.71 -8.20
CA GLY A 239 31.37 -31.75 -8.99
C GLY A 239 30.65 -30.97 -10.09
N MET A 240 30.19 -29.77 -9.75
CA MET A 240 30.15 -28.66 -10.70
C MET A 240 30.32 -27.34 -9.92
N GLU A 241 31.43 -26.65 -10.12
CA GLU A 241 31.64 -25.32 -9.55
C GLU A 241 30.68 -24.32 -10.20
N THR A 242 30.04 -23.45 -9.42
CA THR A 242 29.25 -22.33 -9.94
C THR A 242 29.83 -20.99 -9.45
N PRO A 243 29.90 -19.96 -10.31
CA PRO A 243 30.71 -18.77 -9.99
C PRO A 243 30.01 -17.86 -8.97
N SER A 244 30.83 -17.24 -8.13
CA SER A 244 30.44 -16.15 -7.23
C SER A 244 29.68 -15.06 -7.98
N ARG A 245 28.36 -14.98 -7.79
CA ARG A 245 27.53 -13.92 -8.38
C ARG A 245 27.14 -12.90 -7.32
N GLU A 246 28.04 -11.95 -7.10
CA GLU A 246 27.69 -10.66 -6.51
C GLU A 246 26.74 -9.91 -7.44
N SER A 247 25.44 -10.19 -7.32
CA SER A 247 24.40 -9.34 -7.91
C SER A 247 23.21 -9.18 -6.97
N GLY A 248 23.49 -9.06 -5.67
CA GLY A 248 22.57 -8.53 -4.66
C GLY A 248 22.61 -6.99 -4.68
N GLY A 249 22.20 -6.39 -5.80
CA GLY A 249 22.12 -4.94 -5.95
C GLY A 249 21.04 -4.37 -5.03
N SER A 250 21.40 -4.10 -3.77
CA SER A 250 20.46 -3.65 -2.75
C SER A 250 19.75 -2.37 -3.18
N PHE A 251 18.41 -2.40 -3.09
CA PHE A 251 17.49 -1.27 -3.27
C PHE A 251 17.95 0.01 -2.54
N SER A 252 18.69 -0.15 -1.43
CA SER A 252 19.29 0.93 -0.64
C SER A 252 20.26 1.84 -1.41
N GLY A 253 20.97 1.35 -2.43
CA GLY A 253 22.09 2.07 -3.04
C GLY A 253 21.69 3.35 -3.78
N ALA A 254 20.68 3.28 -4.66
CA ALA A 254 20.34 4.38 -5.57
C ALA A 254 19.53 5.51 -4.91
N LEU A 255 18.76 5.20 -3.87
CA LEU A 255 17.90 6.17 -3.20
C LEU A 255 18.65 7.05 -2.19
N ASN A 256 19.87 6.67 -1.78
CA ASN A 256 20.75 7.56 -1.01
C ASN A 256 21.18 8.79 -1.83
N GLY A 257 21.61 8.60 -3.09
CA GLY A 257 22.04 9.73 -3.94
C GLY A 257 20.91 10.70 -4.35
N ILE A 258 19.65 10.25 -4.28
CA ILE A 258 18.47 11.09 -4.58
C ILE A 258 18.11 11.97 -3.37
N ALA A 259 18.21 11.43 -2.15
CA ALA A 259 17.98 12.21 -0.94
C ALA A 259 19.03 13.30 -0.71
N GLU A 260 20.29 13.06 -1.10
CA GLU A 260 21.35 14.07 -1.05
C GLU A 260 21.08 15.28 -1.96
N ALA A 261 20.47 15.07 -3.13
CA ALA A 261 20.08 16.16 -4.03
C ALA A 261 18.91 17.01 -3.49
N ALA A 262 17.91 16.38 -2.87
CA ALA A 262 16.74 17.08 -2.34
C ALA A 262 17.02 17.83 -1.02
N ASN A 263 17.92 17.28 -0.19
CA ASN A 263 18.26 17.75 1.15
C ASN A 263 19.54 18.61 1.17
N GLY A 264 19.73 19.45 0.15
CA GLY A 264 20.94 20.26 -0.07
C GLY A 264 21.37 21.05 1.16
N THR A 265 22.30 20.48 1.93
CA THR A 265 22.77 21.04 3.19
C THR A 265 23.92 22.00 2.87
N PRO A 266 23.95 23.24 3.39
CA PRO A 266 25.06 24.14 3.16
C PRO A 266 26.32 23.58 3.82
N GLY A 267 27.30 23.19 3.01
CA GLY A 267 28.65 22.93 3.48
C GLY A 267 29.35 24.25 3.82
N SER A 268 29.92 24.28 5.03
CA SER A 268 30.70 25.34 5.69
C SER A 268 31.47 26.32 4.81
#